data_AF-A0A9X0DBG9-F1
#
_entry.id   AF-A0A9X0DBG9-F1
#
_cell.length_a   1.000
_cell.length_b   1.000
_cell.length_c   1.000
_cell.angle_alpha   90.00
_cell.angle_beta   90.00
_cell.angle_gamma   90.00
#
_symmetry.space_group_name_H-M   'P 1'
#
loop_
_entity.id
_entity.type
_entity.pdbx_description
1 polymer ?
#
loop_
_entity_poly.entity_id
_entity_poly.type
_entity_poly.pdbx_seq_one_letter_code
_entity_poly.pdbx_strand_id
1 'polypeptide(L)'
;MPRRIGVPSDAELLNLSSEVGAKWKNLARALGIPESNIEVVDEESRKVLEKCYNLLLLWKQGRGSQATYAALEAGLCHAVVLRRDLAEKYCFHDQAIPVENDFMG
;
A
#
# COMPACT_ATOMS: atom_id res chain seq x y z
N MET A 1 -15.34 3.31 -8.52
CA MET A 1 -14.04 3.96 -8.75
C MET A 1 -13.15 2.99 -9.53
N PRO A 2 -12.47 3.41 -10.61
CA PRO A 2 -11.55 2.53 -11.32
C PRO A 2 -10.30 2.26 -10.47
N ARG A 3 -9.86 0.99 -10.43
CA ARG A 3 -8.61 0.60 -9.77
C ARG A 3 -7.42 1.16 -10.54
N ARG A 4 -6.41 1.64 -9.82
CA ARG A 4 -5.16 2.14 -10.38
C ARG A 4 -4.37 0.99 -11.00
N ILE A 5 -3.65 1.28 -12.09
CA ILE A 5 -2.82 0.30 -12.80
C ILE A 5 -1.35 0.64 -12.51
N GLY A 6 -0.52 -0.40 -12.37
CA GLY A 6 0.92 -0.26 -12.13
C GLY A 6 1.30 -0.44 -10.67
N VAL A 7 2.46 0.13 -10.31
CA VAL A 7 3.13 -0.03 -9.02
C VAL A 7 3.00 1.28 -8.23
N PRO A 8 2.73 1.23 -6.90
CA PRO A 8 2.70 2.42 -6.06
C PRO A 8 4.08 3.09 -5.99
N SER A 9 4.08 4.43 -5.97
CA SER A 9 5.27 5.24 -5.74
C SER A 9 5.73 5.16 -4.29
N ASP A 10 6.99 5.49 -4.03
CA ASP A 10 7.56 5.43 -2.69
C ASP A 10 6.88 6.43 -1.74
N ALA A 11 6.47 7.60 -2.26
CA ALA A 11 5.68 8.58 -1.51
C ALA A 11 4.31 8.03 -1.07
N GLU A 12 3.63 7.27 -1.93
CA GLU A 12 2.36 6.64 -1.59
C GLU A 12 2.54 5.55 -0.54
N LEU A 13 3.62 4.76 -0.64
CA LEU A 13 3.96 3.75 0.36
C LEU A 13 4.31 4.37 1.71
N LEU A 14 4.99 5.52 1.72
CA LEU A 14 5.30 6.26 2.95
C LEU A 14 4.02 6.75 3.62
N ASN A 15 3.12 7.38 2.86
CA ASN A 15 1.84 7.84 3.39
C ASN A 15 1.01 6.65 3.93
N LEU A 16 0.92 5.57 3.14
CA LEU A 16 0.22 4.35 3.54
C LEU A 16 0.80 3.78 4.85
N SER A 17 2.13 3.75 4.99
CA SER A 17 2.82 3.24 6.17
C SER A 17 2.42 3.96 7.46
N SER A 18 2.20 5.27 7.36
CA SER A 18 1.77 6.08 8.50
C SER A 18 0.33 5.75 8.92
N GLU A 19 -0.54 5.43 7.96
CA GLU A 19 -1.95 5.16 8.20
C GLU A 19 -2.22 3.70 8.60
N VAL A 20 -1.41 2.75 8.14
CA VAL A 20 -1.49 1.32 8.54
C VAL A 20 -1.18 1.15 10.03
N GLY A 21 -0.21 1.90 10.56
CA GLY A 21 0.15 1.89 11.97
C GLY A 21 0.55 0.49 12.46
N ALA A 22 0.08 0.09 13.64
CA ALA A 22 0.46 -1.17 14.30
C ALA A 22 0.11 -2.46 13.53
N LYS A 23 -0.73 -2.39 12.49
CA LYS A 23 -1.12 -3.54 11.66
C LYS A 23 -0.09 -3.91 10.58
N TRP A 24 1.06 -3.23 10.54
CA TRP A 24 2.10 -3.44 9.54
C TRP A 24 2.60 -4.88 9.44
N LYS A 25 2.73 -5.63 10.55
CA LYS A 25 3.12 -7.05 10.53
C LYS A 25 2.10 -7.91 9.78
N ASN A 26 0.81 -7.66 10.03
CA ASN A 26 -0.27 -8.37 9.36
C ASN A 26 -0.30 -8.05 7.87
N LEU A 27 -0.02 -6.80 7.51
CA LEU A 27 0.09 -6.38 6.11
C LEU A 27 1.27 -7.06 5.42
N ALA A 28 2.45 -7.09 6.05
CA ALA A 28 3.62 -7.76 5.51
C ALA A 28 3.36 -9.26 5.23
N ARG A 29 2.72 -9.96 6.17
CA ARG A 29 2.31 -11.37 5.98
C ARG A 29 1.31 -11.52 4.83
N ALA A 30 0.29 -10.65 4.76
CA ALA A 30 -0.69 -10.67 3.68
C ALA A 30 -0.07 -10.38 2.30
N LEU A 31 0.99 -9.59 2.26
CA LEU A 31 1.77 -9.31 1.07
C LEU A 31 2.78 -10.42 0.72
N GLY A 32 2.87 -11.47 1.54
CA GLY A 32 3.75 -12.62 1.34
C GLY A 32 5.22 -12.36 1.66
N ILE A 33 5.51 -11.38 2.52
CA ILE A 33 6.87 -11.15 3.02
C ILE A 33 7.21 -12.26 4.03
N PRO A 34 8.39 -12.91 3.93
CA PRO A 34 8.81 -13.93 4.89
C PRO A 34 8.89 -13.40 6.32
N GLU A 35 8.51 -14.21 7.31
CA GLU A 35 8.54 -13.82 8.72
C GLU A 35 9.94 -13.38 9.17
N SER A 36 11.00 -14.01 8.66
CA SER A 36 12.39 -13.62 8.91
C SER A 36 12.67 -12.15 8.58
N ASN A 37 12.11 -11.63 7.48
CA ASN A 37 12.30 -10.24 7.08
C ASN A 37 11.46 -9.30 7.94
N ILE A 38 10.30 -9.76 8.43
CA ILE A 38 9.45 -9.00 9.35
C ILE A 38 10.16 -8.82 10.69
N GLU A 39 10.80 -9.88 11.20
CA GLU A 39 11.57 -9.87 12.44
C GLU A 39 12.79 -8.94 12.34
N VAL A 40 13.58 -9.04 11.26
CA VAL A 40 14.73 -8.14 11.01
C VAL A 40 14.29 -6.67 11.05
N VAL A 41 13.23 -6.31 10.34
CA VAL A 41 12.72 -4.92 10.35
C VAL A 41 12.18 -4.52 11.73
N ASP A 42 11.59 -5.45 12.48
CA ASP A 42 11.12 -5.20 13.85
C ASP A 42 12.26 -4.86 14.81
N GLU A 43 13.42 -5.50 14.63
CA GLU A 43 14.61 -5.28 15.45
C GLU A 43 15.38 -4.03 15.03
N GLU A 44 15.51 -3.77 13.72
CA GLU A 44 16.32 -2.67 13.18
C GLU A 44 15.72 -1.28 13.40
N SER A 45 14.40 -1.17 13.43
CA SER A 45 13.70 0.12 13.53
C SER A 45 12.98 0.27 14.86
N ARG A 46 12.96 1.46 15.46
CA ARG A 46 12.15 1.69 16.68
C ARG A 46 10.76 2.23 16.37
N LYS A 47 10.61 2.98 15.28
CA LYS A 47 9.33 3.60 14.92
C LYS A 47 8.51 2.68 14.03
N VAL A 48 7.24 2.51 14.39
CA VAL A 48 6.26 1.71 13.64
C VAL A 48 6.12 2.16 12.19
N LEU A 49 6.20 3.47 11.94
CA LEU A 49 6.15 4.04 10.59
C LEU A 49 7.34 3.57 9.75
N GLU A 50 8.57 3.70 10.27
CA GLU A 50 9.79 3.28 9.59
C GLU A 50 9.75 1.77 9.29
N LYS A 51 9.27 0.95 10.23
CA LYS A 51 9.06 -0.50 10.03
C LYS A 51 8.14 -0.80 8.86
N CYS A 52 6.96 -0.17 8.86
CA CYS A 52 5.96 -0.41 7.83
C CYS A 52 6.45 0.06 6.46
N TYR A 53 7.12 1.21 6.40
CA TYR A 53 7.67 1.74 5.16
C TYR A 53 8.77 0.83 4.59
N ASN A 54 9.73 0.41 5.43
CA ASN A 54 10.81 -0.49 5.01
C ASN A 54 10.26 -1.81 4.47
N LEU A 55 9.22 -2.38 5.09
CA LEU A 55 8.59 -3.61 4.58
C LEU A 55 7.87 -3.41 3.25
N LEU A 56 7.20 -2.28 3.05
CA LEU A 56 6.56 -1.96 1.79
C LEU A 56 7.59 -1.76 0.67
N LEU A 57 8.75 -1.18 0.98
CA LEU A 57 9.88 -1.09 0.04
C LEU A 57 10.46 -2.48 -0.27
N LEU A 58 10.66 -3.33 0.75
CA LEU A 58 11.12 -4.72 0.55
C LEU A 58 10.15 -5.51 -0.33
N TRP A 59 8.86 -5.38 -0.09
CA TRP A 59 7.81 -5.99 -0.91
C TRP A 59 7.88 -5.50 -2.36
N LYS A 60 8.02 -4.18 -2.55
CA LYS A 60 8.13 -3.58 -3.89
C LYS A 60 9.39 -4.04 -4.61
N GLN A 61 10.53 -4.09 -3.94
CA GLN A 61 11.80 -4.55 -4.50
C GLN A 61 11.75 -6.05 -4.84
N GLY A 62 11.23 -6.87 -3.94
CA GLY A 62 11.16 -8.32 -4.13
C GLY A 62 10.20 -8.76 -5.23
N ARG A 63 9.12 -8.01 -5.46
CA ARG A 63 8.13 -8.30 -6.52
C ARG A 63 8.37 -7.51 -7.81
N GLY A 64 9.12 -6.42 -7.78
CA GLY A 64 9.38 -5.57 -8.93
C GLY A 64 8.08 -5.09 -9.60
N SER A 65 7.91 -5.42 -10.88
CA SER A 65 6.70 -5.09 -11.66
C SER A 65 5.42 -5.77 -11.16
N GLN A 66 5.53 -6.83 -10.35
CA GLN A 66 4.39 -7.53 -9.74
C GLN A 66 3.90 -6.87 -8.44
N ALA A 67 4.59 -5.83 -7.94
CA ALA A 67 4.17 -5.05 -6.78
C ALA A 67 3.02 -4.08 -7.14
N THR A 68 1.93 -4.61 -7.68
CA THR A 68 0.87 -3.79 -8.26
C THR A 68 -0.13 -3.26 -7.22
N TYR A 69 -0.91 -2.25 -7.58
CA TYR A 69 -2.05 -1.80 -6.79
C TYR A 69 -3.07 -2.91 -6.51
N ALA A 70 -3.22 -3.90 -7.41
CA ALA A 70 -4.08 -5.05 -7.16
C ALA A 70 -3.52 -5.97 -6.06
N ALA A 71 -2.21 -6.20 -6.03
CA ALA A 71 -1.57 -6.96 -4.96
C ALA A 71 -1.62 -6.19 -3.62
N LEU A 72 -1.47 -4.87 -3.66
CA LEU A 72 -1.60 -4.01 -2.48
C LEU A 72 -3.02 -4.04 -1.91
N GLU A 73 -4.05 -3.88 -2.76
CA GLU A 73 -5.46 -3.98 -2.38
C GLU A 73 -5.76 -5.34 -1.75
N ALA A 74 -5.30 -6.45 -2.35
CA ALA A 74 -5.50 -7.78 -1.79
C ALA A 74 -4.90 -7.92 -0.38
N GLY A 75 -3.70 -7.36 -0.17
CA GLY A 75 -3.05 -7.34 1.14
C GLY A 75 -3.80 -6.49 2.17
N LEU A 76 -4.26 -5.30 1.79
CA LEU A 76 -5.01 -4.38 2.66
C LEU A 76 -6.41 -4.91 3.01
N CYS A 77 -7.08 -5.56 2.07
CA CYS A 77 -8.39 -6.19 2.25
C CYS A 77 -8.32 -7.55 2.95
N HIS A 78 -7.12 -8.09 3.19
CA HIS A 78 -6.95 -9.39 3.84
C HIS A 78 -7.60 -9.40 5.23
N ALA A 79 -8.16 -10.55 5.63
CA ALA A 79 -8.95 -10.72 6.85
C ALA A 79 -8.21 -10.35 8.15
N VAL A 80 -6.87 -10.33 8.12
CA VAL A 80 -6.02 -9.96 9.28
C VAL A 80 -5.61 -8.48 9.29
N VAL A 81 -5.75 -7.78 8.17
CA VAL A 81 -5.43 -6.35 8.04
C VAL A 81 -6.71 -5.53 8.17
N LEU A 82 -7.75 -5.91 7.43
CA LEU A 82 -9.07 -5.26 7.42
C LEU A 82 -8.95 -3.74 7.24
N ARG A 83 -8.14 -3.31 6.26
CA ARG A 83 -7.95 -1.90 5.90
C ARG A 83 -8.46 -1.61 4.50
N ARG A 84 -9.73 -1.95 4.27
CA ARG A 84 -10.43 -1.63 3.01
C ARG A 84 -10.50 -0.11 2.78
N ASP A 85 -10.59 0.67 3.85
CA ASP A 85 -10.48 2.14 3.83
C ASP A 85 -9.21 2.62 3.11
N LEU A 86 -8.07 2.00 3.43
CA LEU A 86 -6.80 2.32 2.77
C LEU A 86 -6.73 1.75 1.35
N ALA A 87 -7.31 0.58 1.11
CA ALA A 87 -7.39 0.04 -0.24
C ALA A 87 -8.15 1.02 -1.17
N GLU A 88 -9.31 1.51 -0.74
CA GLU A 88 -10.12 2.51 -1.45
C GLU A 88 -9.33 3.79 -1.72
N LYS A 89 -8.66 4.33 -0.68
CA LYS A 89 -7.91 5.59 -0.79
C LYS A 89 -6.67 5.51 -1.69
N TYR A 90 -5.91 4.40 -1.63
CA TYR A 90 -4.62 4.31 -2.31
C TYR A 90 -4.66 3.55 -3.63
N CYS A 91 -5.58 2.58 -3.77
CA CYS A 91 -5.63 1.66 -4.92
C CYS A 91 -6.68 2.05 -5.96
N PHE A 92 -7.52 3.06 -5.70
CA PHE A 92 -8.52 3.54 -6.66
C PHE A 92 -8.31 5.03 -6.94
N HIS A 93 -8.60 5.46 -8.18
CA HIS A 93 -8.65 6.89 -8.49
C HIS A 93 -10.02 7.42 -8.09
N ASP A 94 -10.03 8.53 -7.36
CA ASP A 94 -11.16 9.45 -7.37
C ASP A 94 -11.22 10.05 -8.78
N GLN A 95 -12.04 9.46 -9.65
CA GLN A 95 -12.49 10.22 -10.81
C GLN A 95 -13.52 11.22 -10.31
N ALA A 96 -13.06 12.38 -9.86
CA ALA A 96 -13.79 13.59 -10.18
C ALA A 96 -13.78 13.65 -11.71
N ILE A 97 -14.95 13.43 -12.30
CA ILE A 97 -15.22 13.73 -13.72
C ILE A 97 -14.62 15.12 -13.97
N PRO A 98 -13.73 15.32 -14.96
CA PRO A 98 -13.40 16.67 -15.37
C PRO A 98 -14.75 17.28 -15.77
N VAL A 99 -15.20 18.29 -15.03
CA VAL A 99 -16.29 19.12 -15.54
C VAL A 99 -15.74 19.71 -16.83
N GLU A 100 -16.14 19.12 -17.96
CA GLU A 100 -15.97 19.74 -19.27
C GLU A 100 -16.78 21.04 -19.22
N ASN A 101 -16.12 22.10 -18.74
CA ASN A 101 -16.60 23.44 -18.99
C ASN A 101 -16.22 23.78 -20.44
N ASP A 102 -17.27 23.75 -21.25
CA ASP A 102 -17.54 24.62 -22.38
C ASP A 102 -16.85 24.32 -23.72
N PHE A 103 -17.41 23.33 -24.42
CA PHE A 103 -17.79 23.56 -25.81
C PHE A 103 -19.14 24.28 -25.85
N MET A 104 -19.15 25.63 -25.88
CA MET A 104 -20.25 26.39 -26.47
C MET A 104 -19.86 27.85 -26.74
N GLY A 105 -19.88 28.24 -28.01
CA GLY A 105 -20.09 29.61 -28.47
C GLY A 105 -18.89 30.34 -29.02
#